data_AF-A0A8E2E3H7-F1
#
_entry.id   AF-A0A8E2E3H7-F1
#
_cell.length_a   1.000
_cell.length_b   1.000
_cell.length_c   1.000
_cell.angle_alpha   90.00
_cell.angle_beta   90.00
_cell.angle_gamma   90.00
#
_symmetry.space_group_name_H-M   'P 1'
#
loop_
_entity.id
_entity.type
_entity.pdbx_description
1 polymer ?
#
loop_
_entity_poly.entity_id
_entity_poly.type
_entity_poly.pdbx_seq_one_letter_code
_entity_poly.pdbx_strand_id
1 'polypeptide(L)'
;MADGNVKNLKLIYSCPVENTETNGDIQQALANANKPHMQYDGRVKFPMEIDEGKALLASANGRGVPWMLINHRAKLGIETVESVIVFRNDGSGGDGRVPSLIFILKDV
;
A
#
# COMPACT_ATOMS: atom_id res chain seq x y z
N MET A 1 29.88 -7.64 -0.27
CA MET A 1 28.53 -7.10 -0.02
C MET A 1 27.86 -6.95 -1.37
N ALA A 2 26.64 -7.45 -1.56
CA ALA A 2 25.96 -7.31 -2.85
C ALA A 2 25.77 -5.81 -3.13
N ASP A 3 26.36 -5.33 -4.23
CA ASP A 3 26.18 -3.98 -4.75
C ASP A 3 24.80 -3.90 -5.45
N GLY A 4 23.75 -4.04 -4.64
CA GLY A 4 22.38 -4.10 -5.13
C GLY A 4 21.99 -2.77 -5.75
N ASN A 5 21.74 -2.76 -7.06
CA ASN A 5 21.18 -1.60 -7.75
C ASN A 5 19.74 -1.36 -7.27
N VAL A 6 19.58 -0.49 -6.28
CA VAL A 6 18.29 -0.16 -5.65
C VAL A 6 17.48 0.87 -6.43
N LYS A 7 17.95 1.34 -7.59
CA LYS A 7 17.24 2.33 -8.43
C LYS A 7 15.96 1.80 -9.09
N ASN A 8 15.65 0.51 -8.94
CA ASN A 8 14.47 -0.11 -9.57
C ASN A 8 13.46 -0.59 -8.51
N LEU A 9 13.36 0.11 -7.38
CA LEU A 9 12.34 -0.20 -6.38
C LEU A 9 10.96 0.18 -6.94
N LYS A 10 10.11 -0.83 -7.20
CA LYS A 10 8.77 -0.61 -7.75
C LYS A 10 7.63 -0.84 -6.78
N LEU A 11 7.83 -1.65 -5.74
CA LEU A 11 6.78 -2.07 -4.81
C LEU A 11 7.29 -2.05 -3.36
N ILE A 12 6.44 -1.61 -2.45
CA ILE A 12 6.64 -1.75 -1.00
C ILE A 12 5.43 -2.48 -0.41
N TYR A 13 5.69 -3.51 0.39
CA TYR A 13 4.66 -4.35 0.98
C TYR A 13 4.48 -4.03 2.47
N SER A 14 3.23 -3.95 2.90
CA SER A 14 2.82 -4.02 4.30
C SER A 14 1.84 -5.18 4.45
N CYS A 15 2.33 -6.34 4.87
CA CYS A 15 1.61 -7.61 4.83
C CYS A 15 1.98 -8.49 6.04
N PRO A 16 1.04 -8.83 6.95
CA PRO A 16 -0.31 -8.27 7.10
C PRO A 16 -0.35 -6.90 7.80
N VAL A 17 -1.50 -6.20 7.73
CA VAL A 17 -1.79 -4.98 8.51
C VAL A 17 -2.61 -5.34 9.73
N GLU A 18 -1.97 -5.48 10.89
CA GLU A 18 -2.63 -5.95 12.14
C GLU A 18 -3.22 -4.84 13.00
N ASN A 19 -2.80 -3.58 12.84
CA ASN A 19 -3.28 -2.50 13.69
C ASN A 19 -4.68 -2.02 13.28
N THR A 20 -5.50 -1.70 14.28
CA THR A 20 -6.89 -1.29 14.09
C THR A 20 -7.03 0.06 13.38
N GLU A 21 -6.06 0.97 13.54
CA GLU A 21 -6.04 2.29 12.90
C GLU A 21 -6.08 2.16 11.37
N THR A 22 -5.07 1.51 10.79
CA THR A 22 -4.98 1.33 9.33
C THR A 22 -6.10 0.42 8.82
N ASN A 23 -6.53 -0.57 9.60
CA ASN A 23 -7.70 -1.37 9.23
C ASN A 23 -8.97 -0.51 9.12
N GLY A 24 -9.16 0.47 10.01
CA GLY A 24 -10.25 1.43 9.91
C GLY A 24 -10.18 2.27 8.63
N ASP A 25 -9.00 2.79 8.30
CA ASP A 25 -8.78 3.55 7.06
C ASP A 25 -9.08 2.71 5.82
N ILE A 26 -8.68 1.43 5.82
CA ILE A 26 -8.95 0.49 4.73
C ILE A 26 -10.46 0.26 4.57
N GLN A 27 -11.18 0.01 5.66
CA GLN A 27 -12.62 -0.20 5.59
C GLN A 27 -13.35 1.05 5.10
N GLN A 28 -12.93 2.24 5.55
CA GLN A 28 -13.51 3.50 5.08
C GLN A 28 -13.25 3.74 3.59
N ALA A 29 -12.03 3.46 3.12
CA ALA A 29 -11.67 3.59 1.70
C ALA A 29 -12.48 2.64 0.80
N LEU A 30 -12.65 1.39 1.23
CA LEU A 30 -13.45 0.39 0.52
C LEU A 30 -14.94 0.76 0.49
N ALA A 31 -15.47 1.26 1.62
CA ALA A 31 -16.85 1.71 1.73
C ALA A 31 -17.13 2.91 0.79
N ASN A 32 -16.26 3.94 0.81
CA ASN A 32 -16.42 5.11 -0.06
C ASN A 32 -16.40 4.74 -1.55
N ALA A 33 -15.56 3.78 -1.93
CA ALA A 33 -15.45 3.31 -3.30
C ALA A 33 -16.52 2.30 -3.73
N ASN A 34 -17.43 1.89 -2.83
CA ASN A 34 -18.40 0.81 -3.05
C ASN A 34 -17.74 -0.50 -3.51
N LYS A 35 -16.57 -0.83 -2.94
CA LYS A 35 -15.81 -2.04 -3.28
C LYS A 35 -15.68 -2.95 -2.05
N PRO A 36 -16.64 -3.86 -1.81
CA PRO A 36 -16.62 -4.70 -0.62
C PRO A 36 -15.62 -5.87 -0.73
N HIS A 37 -15.19 -6.20 -1.94
CA HIS A 37 -14.35 -7.36 -2.19
C HIS A 37 -12.87 -6.98 -2.21
N MET A 38 -12.08 -7.71 -1.44
CA MET A 38 -10.65 -7.47 -1.29
C MET A 38 -9.83 -8.76 -1.39
N GLN A 39 -10.40 -9.87 -1.86
CA GLN A 39 -9.64 -11.08 -2.18
C GLN A 39 -8.52 -10.78 -3.17
N TYR A 40 -7.45 -11.56 -3.20
CA TYR A 40 -6.30 -11.29 -4.08
C TYR A 40 -6.68 -11.08 -5.56
N ASP A 41 -7.59 -11.92 -6.09
CA ASP A 41 -8.09 -11.79 -7.47
C ASP A 41 -9.04 -10.60 -7.65
N GLY A 42 -9.70 -10.17 -6.57
CA GLY A 42 -10.56 -8.99 -6.50
C GLY A 42 -9.91 -7.77 -5.84
N ARG A 43 -8.57 -7.71 -5.79
CA ARG A 43 -7.83 -6.65 -5.10
C ARG A 43 -8.21 -5.26 -5.63
N VAL A 44 -8.21 -4.28 -4.74
CA VAL A 44 -8.63 -2.92 -5.07
C VAL A 44 -7.43 -2.01 -5.18
N LYS A 45 -7.25 -1.37 -6.35
CA LYS A 45 -6.24 -0.32 -6.57
C LYS A 45 -6.86 1.05 -6.29
N PHE A 46 -6.23 1.82 -5.41
CA PHE A 46 -6.55 3.22 -5.11
C PHE A 46 -5.42 4.12 -5.64
N PRO A 47 -5.63 4.87 -6.73
CA PRO A 47 -4.67 5.86 -7.23
C PRO A 47 -4.42 7.01 -6.25
N MET A 48 -3.25 7.64 -6.27
CA MET A 48 -2.95 8.79 -5.37
C MET A 48 -3.71 10.08 -5.74
N GLU A 49 -4.43 10.08 -6.86
CA GLU A 49 -5.25 11.20 -7.33
C GLU A 49 -6.57 11.33 -6.54
N ILE A 50 -7.04 10.26 -5.91
CA ILE A 50 -8.28 10.23 -5.12
C ILE A 50 -8.00 10.21 -3.62
N ASP A 51 -9.02 10.55 -2.83
CA ASP A 51 -8.85 10.75 -1.38
C ASP A 51 -8.62 9.44 -0.63
N GLU A 52 -9.19 8.33 -1.10
CA GLU A 52 -8.94 7.00 -0.54
C GLU A 52 -7.47 6.60 -0.67
N GLY A 53 -6.84 6.88 -1.81
CA GLY A 53 -5.41 6.61 -2.00
C GLY A 53 -4.55 7.44 -1.05
N LYS A 54 -4.85 8.74 -0.93
CA LYS A 54 -4.15 9.65 -0.01
C LYS A 54 -4.34 9.25 1.46
N ALA A 55 -5.55 8.85 1.84
CA ALA A 55 -5.84 8.36 3.20
C ALA A 55 -5.00 7.12 3.53
N LEU A 56 -4.93 6.14 2.63
CA LEU A 56 -4.11 4.95 2.82
C LEU A 56 -2.60 5.26 2.85
N LEU A 57 -2.14 6.26 2.09
CA LEU A 57 -0.76 6.75 2.16
C LEU A 57 -0.46 7.42 3.51
N ALA A 58 -1.43 8.12 4.10
CA ALA A 58 -1.28 8.80 5.39
C ALA A 58 -1.43 7.87 6.61
N SER A 59 -1.99 6.67 6.41
CA SER A 59 -2.18 5.66 7.47
C SER A 59 -0.89 5.25 8.19
N ALA A 60 -1.01 4.57 9.32
CA ALA A 60 0.15 4.09 10.08
C ALA A 60 1.09 3.19 9.29
N ASN A 61 0.56 2.36 8.39
CA ASN A 61 1.38 1.51 7.51
C ASN A 61 1.84 2.22 6.23
N GLY A 62 1.21 3.34 5.85
CA GLY A 62 1.55 4.08 4.64
C GLY A 62 2.62 5.15 4.86
N ARG A 63 2.55 5.92 5.95
CA ARG A 63 3.36 7.13 6.14
C ARG A 63 4.87 6.91 6.14
N GLY A 64 5.33 5.69 6.43
CA GLY A 64 6.74 5.30 6.36
C GLY A 64 7.30 5.27 4.94
N VAL A 65 6.45 5.01 3.93
CA VAL A 65 6.84 4.96 2.52
C VAL A 65 7.40 6.30 2.02
N PRO A 66 6.66 7.43 2.07
CA PRO A 66 7.19 8.70 1.62
C PRO A 66 8.40 9.14 2.45
N TRP A 67 8.41 8.86 3.77
CA TRP A 67 9.58 9.13 4.61
C TRP A 67 10.83 8.41 4.08
N MET A 68 10.71 7.13 3.72
CA MET A 68 11.83 6.35 3.18
C MET A 68 12.30 6.90 1.82
N LEU A 69 11.37 7.24 0.92
CA LEU A 69 11.72 7.80 -0.39
C LEU A 69 12.49 9.13 -0.26
N ILE A 70 12.04 10.01 0.64
CA ILE A 70 12.70 11.30 0.90
C ILE A 70 14.12 11.09 1.44
N ASN A 71 14.30 10.22 2.44
CA ASN A 71 15.60 10.02 3.08
C ASN A 71 16.61 9.24 2.21
N HIS A 72 16.12 8.47 1.24
CA HIS A 72 16.97 7.67 0.35
C HIS A 72 17.02 8.18 -1.09
N ARG A 73 16.58 9.42 -1.34
CA ARG A 73 16.57 10.06 -2.69
C ARG A 73 17.89 9.93 -3.46
N ALA A 74 19.04 10.06 -2.79
CA ALA A 74 20.35 9.93 -3.44
C ALA A 74 20.62 8.52 -4.02
N LYS A 75 20.01 7.48 -3.43
CA LYS A 75 20.17 6.08 -3.83
C LYS A 75 19.03 5.60 -4.73
N LEU A 76 17.79 6.01 -4.42
CA LEU A 76 16.59 5.56 -5.10
C LEU A 76 16.21 6.41 -6.32
N GLY A 77 16.68 7.67 -6.41
CA GLY A 77 16.20 8.63 -7.40
C GLY A 77 15.03 9.46 -6.86
N ILE A 78 14.33 10.15 -7.76
CA ILE A 78 13.11 10.90 -7.43
C ILE A 78 11.92 9.99 -7.74
N GLU A 79 11.38 9.39 -6.69
CA GLU A 79 10.26 8.45 -6.75
C GLU A 79 9.07 9.01 -5.96
N THR A 80 7.87 8.61 -6.35
CA THR A 80 6.63 8.87 -5.61
C THR A 80 5.72 7.64 -5.61
N VAL A 81 4.69 7.65 -4.79
CA VAL A 81 3.66 6.60 -4.80
C VAL A 81 2.68 6.90 -5.93
N GLU A 82 2.46 5.94 -6.83
CA GLU A 82 1.42 6.01 -7.86
C GLU A 82 0.06 5.60 -7.28
N SER A 83 0.05 4.53 -6.49
CA SER A 83 -1.19 3.94 -5.98
C SER A 83 -0.94 2.97 -4.83
N VAL A 84 -2.02 2.63 -4.13
CA VAL A 84 -2.03 1.56 -3.12
C VAL A 84 -2.98 0.47 -3.56
N ILE A 85 -2.53 -0.79 -3.53
CA ILE A 85 -3.38 -1.96 -3.70
C ILE A 85 -3.74 -2.49 -2.30
N VAL A 86 -5.04 -2.63 -2.05
CA VAL A 86 -5.59 -3.35 -0.90
C VAL A 86 -5.97 -4.76 -1.33
N PHE A 87 -5.51 -5.75 -0.57
CA PHE A 87 -5.94 -7.13 -0.75
C PHE A 87 -5.94 -7.88 0.57
N ARG A 88 -6.61 -9.03 0.61
CA ARG A 88 -6.68 -9.95 1.73
C ARG A 88 -6.39 -11.34 1.17
N ASN A 89 -5.44 -12.03 1.81
CA ASN A 89 -5.06 -13.38 1.42
C ASN A 89 -5.86 -14.37 2.27
N ASP A 90 -7.10 -14.66 1.86
CA ASP A 90 -8.08 -15.38 2.68
C ASP A 90 -7.78 -16.88 2.81
N GLY A 91 -6.85 -17.42 2.00
CA GLY A 91 -6.58 -18.85 1.92
C GLY A 91 -7.87 -19.68 1.70
N SER A 92 -7.82 -20.97 2.01
CA SER A 92 -9.02 -21.83 2.04
C SER A 92 -9.83 -21.73 3.34
N GLY A 93 -9.52 -20.75 4.21
CA GLY A 93 -9.89 -20.76 5.64
C GLY A 93 -10.87 -19.68 6.13
N GLY A 94 -11.37 -18.79 5.26
CA GLY A 94 -12.44 -17.83 5.61
C GLY A 94 -11.98 -16.47 6.15
N ASP A 95 -12.97 -15.60 6.40
CA ASP A 95 -12.93 -14.13 6.54
C ASP A 95 -12.13 -13.53 7.72
N GLY A 96 -11.33 -14.31 8.43
CA GLY A 96 -10.65 -13.90 9.67
C GLY A 96 -9.28 -13.23 9.51
N ARG A 97 -8.76 -13.09 8.29
CA ARG A 97 -7.45 -12.45 8.05
C ARG A 97 -7.58 -10.95 7.86
N VAL A 98 -6.61 -10.19 8.36
CA VAL A 98 -6.56 -8.74 8.10
C VAL A 98 -6.01 -8.44 6.70
N PRO A 99 -6.35 -7.29 6.10
CA PRO A 99 -5.78 -6.81 4.84
C PRO A 99 -4.26 -6.71 4.81
N SER A 100 -3.77 -6.49 3.60
CA SER A 100 -2.42 -6.10 3.25
C SER A 100 -2.45 -4.94 2.25
N LEU A 101 -1.38 -4.14 2.26
CA LEU A 101 -1.17 -3.02 1.34
C LEU A 101 0.06 -3.26 0.47
N ILE A 102 -0.05 -2.90 -0.81
CA ILE A 102 1.09 -2.79 -1.73
C ILE A 102 1.13 -1.36 -2.25
N PHE A 103 2.21 -0.64 -1.96
CA PHE A 103 2.47 0.69 -2.51
C PHE A 103 3.23 0.55 -3.81
N ILE A 104 2.64 1.01 -4.91
CA ILE A 104 3.28 1.04 -6.23
C ILE A 104 4.01 2.37 -6.38
N LEU A 105 5.29 2.30 -6.74
CA LEU A 105 6.14 3.46 -6.94
C LEU A 105 6.28 3.80 -8.42
N LYS A 106 6.44 5.09 -8.70
CA LYS A 106 6.82 5.60 -10.01
C LYS A 106 7.87 6.71 -9.87
N ASP A 107 8.76 6.73 -10.83
CA ASP A 107 9.70 7.82 -11.06
C ASP A 107 8.90 9.12 -11.36
N VAL A 108 9.42 10.26 -10.92
CA VAL A 108 8.85 11.60 -11.17
C VAL A 108 9.40 12.22 -12.45
#